data_AF-A0A1I7HY66-F1
#
_entry.id   AF-A0A1I7HY66-F1
#
_cell.length_a   1.000
_cell.length_b   1.000
_cell.length_c   1.000
_cell.angle_alpha   90.00
_cell.angle_beta   90.00
_cell.angle_gamma   90.00
#
_symmetry.space_group_name_H-M   'P 1'
#
loop_
_entity.id
_entity.type
_entity.pdbx_description
1 polymer ?
#
loop_
_entity_poly.entity_id
_entity_poly.type
_entity_poly.pdbx_seq_one_letter_code
_entity_poly.pdbx_strand_id
1 'polypeptide(L)'
;MVKFSDEFVINRSKLFFSGHNLVYTDQPDGHFMRLRERGFTLIELLVVMTIIAILLTIVSPRYFTSVDRAKETVLRQNLGILRDAIDKYYADTGKYPADLNQLVEDRYIRAVPVDPITEENVWAEIPPPDPEMEGVFDVHTISDKQALDGTFYEKW
;
A
#
# COMPACT_ATOMS: atom_id res chain seq x y z
N MET A 1 -57.04 -9.49 0.03
CA MET A 1 -58.40 -9.32 0.58
C MET A 1 -58.53 -10.28 1.76
N VAL A 2 -58.80 -9.73 2.95
CA VAL A 2 -59.32 -10.40 4.16
C VAL A 2 -58.36 -11.33 4.93
N LYS A 3 -57.77 -10.76 6.00
CA LYS A 3 -57.62 -11.44 7.31
C LYS A 3 -58.99 -11.49 8.00
N PHE A 4 -59.11 -12.32 9.03
CA PHE A 4 -60.28 -12.75 9.84
C PHE A 4 -60.70 -14.17 9.44
N SER A 5 -60.93 -15.12 10.33
CA SER A 5 -61.44 -15.08 11.72
C SER A 5 -61.19 -16.47 12.30
N ASP A 6 -60.50 -16.60 13.43
CA ASP A 6 -61.06 -16.67 14.80
C ASP A 6 -61.88 -17.93 15.11
N GLU A 7 -61.37 -18.60 16.15
CA GLU A 7 -62.07 -19.27 17.25
C GLU A 7 -63.00 -20.47 16.98
N PHE A 8 -62.59 -21.63 17.49
CA PHE A 8 -63.49 -22.66 18.01
C PHE A 8 -62.71 -23.66 18.90
N VAL A 9 -63.11 -24.17 20.07
CA VAL A 9 -64.03 -23.82 21.16
C VAL A 9 -63.96 -25.00 22.16
N ILE A 10 -64.03 -24.69 23.45
CA ILE A 10 -64.47 -25.53 24.60
C ILE A 10 -63.58 -26.71 25.04
N ASN A 11 -63.08 -26.63 26.29
CA ASN A 11 -63.60 -27.50 27.34
C ASN A 11 -63.52 -26.84 28.74
N ARG A 12 -64.70 -26.52 29.29
CA ARG A 12 -64.92 -26.10 30.67
C ARG A 12 -65.59 -27.26 31.43
N SER A 13 -64.86 -27.88 32.34
CA SER A 13 -65.42 -28.62 33.48
C SER A 13 -64.36 -28.69 34.59
N LYS A 14 -64.40 -27.76 35.56
CA LYS A 14 -65.06 -27.89 36.88
C LYS A 14 -64.53 -29.05 37.74
N LEU A 15 -63.59 -28.74 38.63
CA LEU A 15 -63.49 -29.26 40.00
C LEU A 15 -62.86 -28.13 40.84
N PHE A 16 -63.63 -27.20 41.41
CA PHE A 16 -64.10 -27.26 42.81
C PHE A 16 -63.03 -27.74 43.79
N PHE A 17 -62.18 -26.82 44.26
CA PHE A 17 -61.66 -26.89 45.63
C PHE A 17 -61.58 -25.49 46.24
N SER A 18 -62.38 -25.39 47.30
CA SER A 18 -62.45 -24.45 48.41
C SER A 18 -61.25 -23.52 48.64
N GLY A 19 -61.60 -22.29 49.02
CA GLY A 19 -60.68 -21.16 49.17
C GLY A 19 -59.61 -21.33 50.24
N HIS A 20 -58.47 -20.70 49.97
CA HIS A 20 -57.66 -20.03 50.96
C HIS A 20 -57.23 -18.70 50.35
N ASN A 21 -57.77 -17.61 50.91
CA ASN A 21 -57.24 -16.27 50.70
C ASN A 21 -55.80 -16.24 51.19
N LEU A 22 -54.85 -16.18 50.27
CA LEU A 22 -53.52 -15.65 50.54
C LEU A 22 -53.19 -14.69 49.41
N VAL A 23 -53.61 -13.44 49.60
CA VAL A 23 -53.01 -12.30 48.92
C VAL A 23 -51.58 -12.22 49.43
N TYR A 24 -50.66 -12.85 48.71
CA TYR A 24 -49.23 -12.65 48.88
C TYR A 24 -48.77 -11.78 47.72
N THR A 25 -48.69 -10.47 47.96
CA THR A 25 -48.00 -9.56 47.06
C THR A 25 -46.51 -9.60 47.39
N ASP A 26 -45.81 -10.69 47.07
CA ASP A 26 -44.36 -10.56 46.88
C ASP A 26 -44.16 -10.00 45.47
N GLN A 27 -44.04 -8.69 45.44
CA GLN A 27 -43.09 -8.07 44.54
C GLN A 27 -41.77 -8.83 44.73
N PRO A 28 -41.21 -9.55 43.74
CA PRO A 28 -39.84 -9.99 43.87
C PRO A 28 -39.02 -8.71 43.99
N ASP A 29 -38.55 -8.45 45.19
CA ASP A 29 -37.46 -7.56 45.51
C ASP A 29 -36.28 -8.09 44.72
N GLY A 30 -36.19 -7.62 43.47
CA GLY A 30 -35.07 -7.86 42.60
C GLY A 30 -33.85 -7.27 43.26
N HIS A 31 -33.24 -8.05 44.15
CA HIS A 31 -31.83 -7.98 44.46
C HIS A 31 -31.13 -8.29 43.15
N PHE A 32 -31.05 -7.27 42.28
CA PHE A 32 -30.09 -7.23 41.20
C PHE A 32 -28.75 -7.46 41.90
N MET A 33 -28.28 -8.71 41.89
CA MET A 33 -26.90 -9.02 42.18
C MET A 33 -26.12 -8.24 41.15
N ARG A 34 -25.70 -7.03 41.52
CA ARG A 34 -24.76 -6.23 40.75
C ARG A 34 -23.54 -7.12 40.64
N LEU A 35 -23.37 -7.76 39.49
CA LEU A 35 -22.12 -8.40 39.13
C LEU A 35 -21.08 -7.31 39.33
N ARG A 36 -20.22 -7.48 40.34
CA ARG A 36 -19.15 -6.52 40.64
C ARG A 36 -18.33 -6.39 39.37
N GLU A 37 -18.47 -5.26 38.70
CA GLU A 37 -17.59 -4.88 37.60
C GLU A 37 -16.19 -4.79 38.20
N ARG A 38 -15.35 -5.76 37.84
CA ARG A 38 -13.93 -5.76 38.25
C ARG A 38 -13.25 -4.69 37.41
N GLY A 39 -12.86 -3.59 38.05
CA GLY A 39 -12.07 -2.54 37.41
C GLY A 39 -10.66 -3.00 37.07
N PHE A 40 -10.07 -2.39 36.04
CA PHE A 40 -8.68 -2.62 35.64
C PHE A 40 -7.71 -2.18 36.73
N THR A 41 -6.61 -2.91 36.88
CA THR A 41 -5.54 -2.56 37.82
C THR A 41 -4.47 -1.73 37.14
N LEU A 42 -3.75 -0.87 37.88
CA LEU A 42 -2.63 -0.08 37.33
C LEU A 42 -1.52 -0.98 36.76
N ILE A 43 -1.29 -2.13 37.40
CA ILE A 43 -0.28 -3.10 36.96
C ILE A 43 -0.63 -3.69 35.59
N GLU A 44 -1.91 -3.90 35.30
CA GLU A 44 -2.39 -4.44 34.03
C GLU A 44 -2.15 -3.46 32.87
N LEU A 45 -2.40 -2.17 33.08
CA LEU A 45 -2.04 -1.12 32.12
C LEU A 45 -0.53 -0.99 31.93
N LEU A 46 0.26 -1.14 33.01
CA LEU A 46 1.72 -1.09 32.94
C LEU A 46 2.28 -2.21 32.06
N VAL A 47 1.78 -3.44 32.24
CA VAL A 47 2.19 -4.58 31.41
C VAL A 47 1.82 -4.37 29.94
N VAL A 48 0.61 -3.89 29.65
CA VAL A 48 0.18 -3.61 28.28
C VAL A 48 1.04 -2.53 27.61
N MET A 49 1.31 -1.42 28.30
CA MET A 49 2.18 -0.37 27.79
C MET A 49 3.60 -0.87 27.53
N THR A 50 4.12 -1.74 28.41
CA THR A 50 5.42 -2.38 28.25
C THR A 50 5.48 -3.23 26.98
N ILE A 51 4.45 -4.05 26.73
CA ILE A 51 4.37 -4.87 25.51
C ILE A 51 4.27 -3.97 24.27
N ILE A 52 3.45 -2.90 24.29
CA ILE A 52 3.34 -1.95 23.18
C ILE A 52 4.69 -1.29 22.89
N ALA A 53 5.42 -0.83 23.91
CA ALA A 53 6.74 -0.22 23.74
C ALA A 53 7.76 -1.18 23.09
N ILE A 54 7.73 -2.46 23.46
CA ILE A 54 8.59 -3.49 22.86
C ILE A 54 8.19 -3.71 21.38
N LEU A 55 6.89 -3.85 21.10
CA LEU A 55 6.39 -4.09 19.74
C LEU A 55 6.72 -2.93 18.78
N LEU A 56 6.61 -1.69 19.25
CA LEU A 56 6.97 -0.50 18.46
C LEU A 56 8.45 -0.49 18.06
N THR A 57 9.33 -1.09 18.86
CA THR A 57 10.76 -1.21 18.54
C THR A 57 11.03 -2.18 17.38
N ILE A 58 10.22 -3.23 17.23
CA ILE A 58 10.42 -4.30 16.24
C ILE A 58 9.83 -3.94 14.87
N VAL A 59 8.84 -3.04 14.83
CA VAL A 59 8.11 -2.60 13.63
C VAL A 59 8.95 -1.78 12.63
N SER A 60 10.28 -1.83 12.72
CA SER A 60 11.19 -1.20 11.76
C SER A 60 10.80 -1.52 10.30
N PRO A 61 10.62 -0.49 9.44
CA PRO A 61 10.07 -0.67 8.11
C PRO A 61 11.12 -1.26 7.16
N ARG A 62 11.10 -2.58 6.98
CA ARG A 62 11.95 -3.27 5.97
C ARG A 62 11.52 -3.04 4.52
N TYR A 63 10.41 -2.32 4.29
CA TYR A 63 9.79 -2.18 2.97
C TYR A 63 10.60 -1.33 1.97
N PHE A 64 11.38 -0.35 2.43
CA PHE A 64 12.06 0.60 1.54
C PHE A 64 13.05 -0.09 0.59
N THR A 65 13.81 -1.08 1.08
CA THR A 65 14.83 -1.76 0.27
C THR A 65 14.27 -2.52 -0.95
N SER A 66 13.04 -3.03 -0.88
CA SER A 66 12.45 -3.75 -2.03
C SER A 66 11.99 -2.78 -3.11
N VAL A 67 11.49 -1.61 -2.72
CA VAL A 67 11.07 -0.56 -3.65
C VAL A 67 12.30 0.04 -4.33
N ASP A 68 13.36 0.32 -3.57
CA ASP A 68 14.61 0.85 -4.12
C ASP A 68 15.22 -0.12 -5.14
N ARG A 69 15.29 -1.43 -4.83
CA ARG A 69 15.75 -2.44 -5.80
C ARG A 69 14.91 -2.49 -7.07
N ALA A 70 13.59 -2.34 -6.95
CA ALA A 70 12.71 -2.29 -8.11
C ALA A 70 12.98 -1.05 -8.96
N LYS A 71 13.14 0.12 -8.32
CA LYS A 71 13.52 1.36 -9.00
C LYS A 71 14.86 1.22 -9.73
N GLU A 72 15.89 0.65 -9.09
CA GLU A 72 17.18 0.39 -9.74
C GLU A 72 17.10 -0.57 -10.94
N THR A 73 16.26 -1.60 -10.83
CA THR A 73 16.06 -2.57 -11.91
C THR A 73 15.42 -1.90 -13.12
N VAL A 74 14.38 -1.09 -12.88
CA VAL A 74 13.73 -0.30 -13.93
C VAL A 74 14.69 0.73 -14.51
N LEU A 75 15.52 1.39 -13.70
CA LEU A 75 16.51 2.36 -14.16
C LEU A 75 17.47 1.72 -15.16
N ARG A 76 18.09 0.58 -14.79
CA ARG A 76 19.01 -0.14 -15.68
C ARG A 76 18.34 -0.58 -16.97
N GLN A 77 17.08 -1.02 -16.90
CA GLN A 77 16.31 -1.40 -18.08
C GLN A 77 16.04 -0.18 -18.99
N ASN A 78 15.63 0.95 -18.42
CA ASN A 78 15.36 2.17 -19.18
C ASN A 78 16.62 2.72 -19.86
N LEU A 79 17.75 2.74 -19.14
CA LEU A 79 19.06 3.11 -19.69
C LEU A 79 19.45 2.20 -20.86
N GLY A 80 19.27 0.88 -20.71
CA GLY A 80 19.50 -0.07 -21.80
C GLY A 80 18.63 0.18 -23.02
N ILE A 81 17.33 0.43 -22.84
CA ILE A 81 16.41 0.75 -23.94
C ILE A 81 16.84 2.03 -24.68
N LEU A 82 17.23 3.07 -23.94
CA LEU A 82 17.66 4.33 -24.53
C LEU A 82 18.98 4.19 -25.30
N ARG A 83 20.00 3.57 -24.70
CA ARG A 83 21.30 3.30 -25.35
C ARG A 83 21.14 2.44 -26.59
N ASP A 84 20.37 1.35 -26.50
CA ASP A 84 20.08 0.50 -27.66
C ASP A 84 19.38 1.27 -28.79
N ALA A 85 18.55 2.27 -28.46
CA ALA A 85 17.87 3.10 -29.46
C ALA A 85 18.84 4.12 -30.10
N ILE A 86 19.71 4.73 -29.30
CA ILE A 86 20.79 5.62 -29.79
C ILE A 86 21.70 4.85 -30.75
N ASP A 87 22.15 3.66 -30.36
CA ASP A 87 23.04 2.82 -31.17
C ASP A 87 22.38 2.41 -32.49
N LYS A 88 21.10 2.05 -32.46
CA LYS A 88 20.33 1.74 -33.69
C LYS A 88 20.20 2.96 -34.59
N TYR A 89 19.89 4.12 -34.02
CA TYR A 89 19.78 5.36 -34.78
C TYR A 89 21.11 5.70 -35.47
N TYR A 90 22.24 5.56 -34.76
CA TYR A 90 23.56 5.76 -35.34
C TYR A 90 23.89 4.73 -36.42
N ALA A 91 23.54 3.47 -36.21
CA ALA A 91 23.76 2.41 -37.20
C ALA A 91 23.00 2.66 -38.51
N ASP A 92 21.78 3.20 -38.43
CA ASP A 92 20.92 3.44 -39.59
C ASP A 92 21.24 4.76 -40.31
N THR A 93 21.59 5.81 -39.57
CA THR A 93 21.77 7.18 -40.12
C THR A 93 23.23 7.63 -40.24
N GLY A 94 24.15 6.95 -39.54
CA GLY A 94 25.54 7.35 -39.40
C GLY A 94 25.77 8.60 -38.53
N LYS A 95 24.75 9.06 -37.80
CA LYS A 95 24.80 10.24 -36.91
C LYS A 95 24.12 9.93 -35.59
N TYR A 96 24.53 10.60 -34.52
CA TYR A 96 23.81 10.52 -33.25
C TYR A 96 22.53 11.38 -33.31
N PRO A 97 21.48 11.01 -32.54
CA PRO A 97 20.28 11.84 -32.45
C PRO A 97 20.62 13.19 -31.80
N ALA A 98 19.96 14.27 -32.20
CA ALA A 98 20.18 15.60 -31.64
C ALA A 98 19.75 15.69 -30.17
N ASP A 99 18.67 15.00 -29.82
CA ASP A 99 18.13 14.85 -28.47
C ASP A 99 17.28 13.56 -28.39
N LEU A 100 16.87 13.18 -27.18
CA LEU A 100 16.08 11.95 -26.98
C LEU A 100 14.69 11.96 -27.66
N ASN A 101 14.08 13.11 -27.94
CA ASN A 101 12.78 13.17 -28.61
C ASN A 101 12.89 12.76 -30.07
N GLN A 102 14.04 13.00 -30.72
CA GLN A 102 14.26 12.55 -32.09
C GLN A 102 14.10 11.04 -32.24
N LEU A 103 14.51 10.25 -31.23
CA LEU A 103 14.31 8.80 -31.20
C LEU A 103 12.83 8.40 -31.17
N VAL A 104 11.95 9.26 -30.62
CA VAL A 104 10.50 9.07 -30.61
C VAL A 104 9.91 9.42 -31.97
N GLU A 105 10.30 10.57 -32.53
CA GLU A 105 9.83 11.05 -33.83
C GLU A 105 10.16 10.07 -34.96
N ASP A 106 11.38 9.56 -34.96
CA ASP A 106 11.87 8.59 -35.95
C ASP A 106 11.50 7.14 -35.60
N ARG A 107 10.73 6.93 -34.53
CA ARG A 107 10.12 5.65 -34.11
C ARG A 107 11.10 4.54 -33.72
N TYR A 108 12.27 4.89 -33.21
CA TYR A 108 13.18 3.95 -32.56
C TYR A 108 12.67 3.53 -31.18
N ILE A 109 12.00 4.46 -30.47
CA ILE A 109 11.27 4.22 -29.23
C ILE A 109 9.86 4.82 -29.33
N ARG A 110 8.94 4.33 -28.49
CA ARG A 110 7.55 4.83 -28.50
C ARG A 110 7.37 6.13 -27.70
N ALA A 111 8.20 6.32 -26.69
CA ALA A 111 8.25 7.48 -25.82
C ALA A 111 9.55 7.41 -25.02
N VAL A 112 10.07 8.55 -24.57
CA VAL A 112 11.16 8.62 -23.60
C VAL A 112 10.65 8.06 -22.25
N PRO A 113 11.30 7.04 -21.66
CA PRO A 113 10.87 6.49 -20.39
C PRO A 113 11.08 7.48 -19.25
N VAL A 114 10.26 7.36 -18.21
CA VAL A 114 10.43 8.11 -16.96
C VAL A 114 11.55 7.48 -16.14
N ASP A 115 12.43 8.31 -15.61
CA ASP A 115 13.46 7.91 -14.66
C ASP A 115 12.81 7.54 -13.31
N PRO A 116 12.93 6.30 -12.82
CA PRO A 116 12.29 5.87 -11.57
C PRO A 116 12.91 6.49 -10.30
N ILE A 117 14.08 7.13 -10.39
CA ILE A 117 14.78 7.76 -9.26
C ILE A 117 14.32 9.20 -9.05
N THR A 118 14.21 9.96 -10.14
CA THR A 118 13.75 11.37 -10.13
C THR A 118 12.24 11.49 -10.35
N GLU A 119 11.62 10.47 -10.93
CA GLU A 119 10.21 10.44 -11.35
C GLU A 119 9.88 11.45 -12.47
N GLU A 120 10.91 11.88 -13.20
CA GLU A 120 10.83 12.80 -14.33
C GLU A 120 11.23 12.10 -15.64
N ASN A 121 10.83 12.64 -16.79
CA ASN A 121 11.23 12.13 -18.12
C ASN A 121 12.49 12.83 -18.67
N VAL A 122 13.30 13.41 -17.79
CA VAL A 122 14.49 14.17 -18.14
C VAL A 122 15.73 13.33 -17.80
N TRP A 123 16.61 13.18 -18.78
CA TRP A 123 17.85 12.41 -18.67
C TRP A 123 19.03 13.34 -18.92
N ALA A 124 20.18 13.03 -18.32
CA ALA A 124 21.43 13.72 -18.63
C ALA A 124 21.99 13.14 -19.93
N GLU A 125 21.99 13.95 -20.98
CA GLU A 125 22.51 13.59 -22.31
C GLU A 125 24.02 13.88 -22.38
N ILE A 126 24.81 12.88 -22.76
CA ILE A 126 26.26 12.98 -22.91
C ILE A 126 26.60 13.05 -24.41
N PRO A 127 27.39 14.04 -24.85
CA PRO A 127 27.82 14.13 -26.23
C PRO A 127 28.88 13.06 -26.59
N PRO A 128 29.06 12.75 -27.89
CA PRO A 128 30.10 11.85 -28.35
C PRO A 128 31.51 12.23 -27.84
N PRO A 129 32.40 11.25 -27.58
CA PRO A 129 33.79 11.53 -27.23
C PRO A 129 34.58 12.24 -28.33
N ASP A 130 34.15 12.07 -29.58
CA ASP A 130 34.73 12.76 -30.73
C ASP A 130 34.11 14.16 -30.87
N PRO A 131 34.90 15.24 -30.70
CA PRO A 131 34.38 16.61 -30.78
C PRO A 131 33.88 17.00 -32.19
N GLU A 132 34.19 16.22 -33.24
CA GLU A 132 33.64 16.44 -34.58
C GLU A 132 32.23 15.87 -34.73
N MET A 133 31.79 15.01 -33.80
CA MET A 133 30.46 14.41 -33.80
C MET A 133 29.52 15.16 -32.85
N GLU A 134 28.35 15.56 -33.36
CA GLU A 134 27.28 16.19 -32.59
C GLU A 134 26.18 15.18 -32.24
N GLY A 135 25.41 15.49 -31.18
CA GLY A 135 24.25 14.72 -30.75
C GLY A 135 24.43 14.05 -29.38
N VAL A 136 23.59 13.06 -29.12
CA VAL A 136 23.56 12.30 -27.86
C VAL A 136 24.20 10.92 -28.09
N PHE A 137 25.32 10.68 -27.43
CA PHE A 137 26.03 9.40 -27.45
C PHE A 137 25.58 8.47 -26.33
N ASP A 138 25.39 9.02 -25.14
CA ASP A 138 25.02 8.25 -23.96
C ASP A 138 24.06 9.05 -23.08
N VAL A 139 23.39 8.37 -22.16
CA VAL A 139 22.48 8.96 -21.18
C VAL A 139 22.67 8.35 -19.80
N HIS A 140 22.46 9.16 -18.77
CA HIS A 140 22.35 8.70 -17.39
C HIS A 140 21.26 9.48 -16.63
N THR A 141 20.93 9.02 -15.42
CA THR A 141 20.02 9.76 -14.54
C THR A 141 20.67 11.06 -14.07
N ILE A 142 19.86 12.10 -13.89
CA ILE A 142 20.29 13.40 -13.34
C ILE A 142 20.50 13.32 -11.81
N SER A 143 20.08 12.23 -11.18
CA SER A 143 20.17 12.10 -9.72
C SER A 143 21.61 11.89 -9.22
N ASP A 144 21.98 12.68 -8.21
CA ASP A 144 23.24 12.58 -7.44
C ASP A 144 23.21 11.46 -6.38
N LYS A 145 22.16 10.63 -6.37
CA LYS A 145 21.96 9.58 -5.37
C LYS A 145 22.89 8.39 -5.62
N GLN A 146 23.16 7.67 -4.53
CA GLN A 146 23.84 6.39 -4.57
C GLN A 146 22.83 5.24 -4.66
N ALA A 147 23.22 4.23 -5.40
CA ALA A 147 22.58 2.93 -5.41
C ALA A 147 22.82 2.15 -4.13
N LEU A 148 22.08 1.07 -3.96
CA LEU A 148 22.16 0.12 -2.85
C LEU A 148 23.53 -0.57 -2.74
N ASP A 149 24.30 -0.60 -3.82
CA ASP A 149 25.68 -1.11 -3.86
C ASP A 149 26.74 -0.04 -3.54
N GLY A 150 26.33 1.21 -3.31
CA GLY A 150 27.21 2.35 -3.01
C GLY A 150 27.79 3.06 -4.23
N THR A 151 27.48 2.61 -5.45
CA THR A 151 27.85 3.33 -6.66
C THR A 151 26.91 4.52 -6.91
N PHE A 152 27.39 5.57 -7.55
CA PHE A 152 26.54 6.69 -7.96
C PHE A 152 25.78 6.33 -9.22
N TYR A 153 24.50 6.69 -9.30
CA TYR A 153 23.70 6.40 -10.49
C TYR A 153 24.20 7.13 -11.75
N GLU A 154 24.89 8.25 -11.61
CA GLU A 154 25.56 8.96 -12.71
C GLU A 154 26.63 8.12 -13.43
N LYS A 155 27.13 7.06 -12.77
CA LYS A 155 28.16 6.17 -13.35
C LYS A 155 27.57 4.97 -14.09
N TRP A 156 26.25 4.84 -14.09
CA TRP A 156 25.56 3.69 -14.67
C TRP A 156 25.25 3.90 -16.14
#